data_AF-A0A9D8GQX7-F1
#
_entry.id   AF-A0A9D8GQX7-F1
#
_cell.length_a   1.000
_cell.length_b   1.000
_cell.length_c   1.000
_cell.angle_alpha   90.00
_cell.angle_beta   90.00
_cell.angle_gamma   90.00
#
_symmetry.space_group_name_H-M   'P 1'
#
loop_
_entity.id
_entity.type
_entity.pdbx_description
1 polymer ?
#
loop_
_entity_poly.entity_id
_entity_poly.type
_entity_poly.pdbx_seq_one_letter_code
_entity_poly.pdbx_strand_id
1 'polypeptide(L)'
;MLNHLFSWWESPKRREFRQEFTQLTLRAYAASPPERAATGHAINLVHSAFRFRFGSAAAFSQLPHAEKASYEKQLKKLALLTMERKPHDALGVILFKGWVVALATEDAKLARQFEKDLEELSRAGAHFAGTPTRQPERALPAGYHSMSTEQKALSARFIAEHQERQRAQHLAAMDQAMHFVNTGDYGTSVRLLQPLANCGLARAQFALGILLREGSDKKRHEQSLAFARSAAAAGIHVQPRVYTPPDLVHAYMWLTLAMSDALSLDIPQQAHLLRELSALEGAMSTAELENAHRLLNDWRPIQ
;
A
#
# COMPACT_ATOMS: atom_id res chain seq x y z
N MET A 1 -34.61 13.36 -38.18
CA MET A 1 -33.32 14.04 -38.38
C MET A 1 -33.07 15.08 -37.28
N LEU A 2 -32.99 14.68 -36.01
CA LEU A 2 -32.68 15.59 -34.89
C LEU A 2 -31.89 14.86 -33.79
N ASN A 3 -30.81 14.16 -34.17
CA ASN A 3 -29.94 13.43 -33.22
C ASN A 3 -28.45 13.81 -33.34
N HIS A 4 -28.12 15.02 -33.79
CA HIS A 4 -26.72 15.41 -34.07
C HIS A 4 -26.23 16.76 -33.51
N LEU A 5 -26.91 17.40 -32.54
CA LEU A 5 -26.58 18.79 -32.16
C LEU A 5 -26.11 19.07 -30.72
N PHE A 6 -25.73 18.08 -29.91
CA PHE A 6 -25.23 18.36 -28.54
C PHE A 6 -24.03 17.48 -28.10
N SER A 7 -22.91 17.51 -28.84
CA SER A 7 -21.65 16.86 -28.40
C SER A 7 -20.41 17.76 -28.36
N TRP A 8 -20.54 19.08 -28.45
CA TRP A 8 -19.40 19.99 -28.59
C TRP A 8 -19.42 21.15 -27.59
N TRP A 9 -19.26 20.87 -26.30
CA TRP A 9 -18.68 21.85 -25.36
C TRP A 9 -17.94 21.10 -24.25
N GLU A 10 -16.71 20.72 -24.54
CA GLU A 10 -15.75 20.43 -23.49
C GLU A 10 -15.17 21.75 -22.97
N SER A 11 -15.24 21.97 -21.66
CA SER A 11 -14.68 23.18 -21.04
C SER A 11 -13.16 23.28 -21.31
N PRO A 12 -12.60 24.50 -21.45
CA PRO A 12 -11.17 24.68 -21.71
C PRO A 12 -10.28 23.94 -20.69
N LYS A 13 -10.64 24.02 -19.40
CA LYS A 13 -9.91 23.32 -18.32
C LYS A 13 -9.96 21.80 -18.44
N ARG A 14 -11.12 21.24 -18.80
CA ARG A 14 -11.27 19.79 -19.02
C ARG A 14 -10.44 19.32 -20.22
N ARG A 15 -10.41 20.12 -21.29
CA ARG A 15 -9.62 19.85 -22.50
C ARG A 15 -8.13 19.86 -22.21
N GLU A 16 -7.65 20.88 -21.51
CA GLU A 16 -6.25 21.04 -21.11
C GLU A 16 -5.81 19.86 -20.24
N PHE A 17 -6.61 19.51 -19.22
CA PHE A 17 -6.33 18.36 -18.36
C PHE A 17 -6.26 17.03 -19.13
N ARG A 18 -7.19 16.80 -20.07
CA ARG A 18 -7.12 15.63 -20.95
C ARG A 18 -5.86 15.64 -21.81
N GLN A 19 -5.52 16.78 -22.40
CA GLN A 19 -4.33 16.90 -23.26
C GLN A 19 -3.04 16.64 -22.48
N GLU A 20 -2.91 17.17 -21.26
CA GLU A 20 -1.77 16.91 -20.39
C GLU A 20 -1.64 15.40 -20.10
N PHE A 21 -2.74 14.75 -19.70
CA PHE A 21 -2.76 13.31 -19.46
C PHE A 21 -2.36 12.52 -20.71
N THR A 22 -2.91 12.86 -21.87
CA THR A 22 -2.58 12.20 -23.14
C THR A 22 -1.11 12.35 -23.48
N GLN A 23 -0.51 13.54 -23.29
CA GLN A 23 0.91 13.77 -23.54
C GLN A 23 1.80 12.93 -22.62
N LEU A 24 1.47 12.86 -21.33
CA LEU A 24 2.20 12.04 -20.36
C LEU A 24 2.08 10.54 -20.69
N THR A 25 0.91 10.10 -21.15
CA THR A 25 0.68 8.71 -21.58
C THR A 25 1.51 8.37 -22.81
N LEU A 26 1.52 9.26 -23.82
CA LEU A 26 2.36 9.09 -25.02
C LEU A 26 3.86 9.06 -24.67
N ARG A 27 4.30 9.88 -23.71
CA ARG A 27 5.67 9.84 -23.18
C ARG A 27 5.99 8.49 -22.54
N ALA A 28 5.06 7.92 -21.76
CA ALA A 28 5.23 6.59 -21.18
C ALA A 28 5.33 5.50 -22.26
N TYR A 29 4.53 5.59 -23.33
CA TYR A 29 4.61 4.66 -24.46
C TYR A 29 5.86 4.81 -25.31
N ALA A 30 6.40 6.02 -25.44
CA ALA A 30 7.64 6.26 -26.18
C ALA A 30 8.89 5.81 -25.41
N ALA A 31 8.77 5.57 -24.09
CA ALA A 31 9.87 5.10 -23.26
C ALA A 31 10.35 3.69 -23.66
N SER A 32 11.59 3.37 -23.29
CA SER A 32 12.16 2.04 -23.50
C SER A 32 11.36 0.96 -22.76
N PRO A 33 11.45 -0.32 -23.14
CA PRO A 33 10.68 -1.38 -22.47
C PRO A 33 10.87 -1.44 -20.94
N PRO A 34 12.10 -1.33 -20.39
CA PRO A 34 12.29 -1.31 -18.93
C PRO A 34 11.65 -0.09 -18.25
N GLU A 35 11.76 1.09 -18.85
CA GLU A 35 11.18 2.33 -18.32
C GLU A 35 9.65 2.29 -18.36
N ARG A 36 9.08 1.75 -19.43
CA ARG A 36 7.63 1.54 -19.57
C ARG A 36 7.12 0.51 -18.56
N ALA A 37 7.87 -0.56 -18.33
CA ALA A 37 7.55 -1.54 -17.29
C ALA A 37 7.59 -0.91 -15.89
N ALA A 38 8.57 -0.05 -15.59
CA ALA A 38 8.65 0.69 -14.34
C ALA A 38 7.44 1.62 -14.13
N THR A 39 7.04 2.37 -15.17
CA THR A 39 5.80 3.17 -15.15
C THR A 39 4.57 2.30 -14.90
N GLY A 40 4.45 1.17 -15.60
CA GLY A 40 3.36 0.21 -15.42
C GLY A 40 3.30 -0.39 -14.02
N HIS A 41 4.46 -0.75 -13.46
CA HIS A 41 4.58 -1.27 -12.12
C HIS A 41 4.12 -0.24 -11.07
N ALA A 42 4.59 1.01 -11.18
CA ALA A 42 4.16 2.08 -10.29
C ALA A 42 2.64 2.29 -10.35
N ILE A 43 2.03 2.26 -11.55
CA ILE A 43 0.57 2.32 -11.73
C ILE A 43 -0.12 1.18 -10.98
N ASN A 44 0.34 -0.07 -11.16
CA ASN A 44 -0.23 -1.24 -10.49
C ASN A 44 -0.20 -1.10 -8.97
N LEU A 45 0.90 -0.58 -8.46
CA LEU A 45 1.12 -0.38 -7.04
C LEU A 45 0.18 0.67 -6.44
N VAL A 46 0.08 1.85 -7.04
CA VAL A 46 -0.84 2.89 -6.52
C VAL A 46 -2.31 2.55 -6.78
N HIS A 47 -2.60 1.77 -7.82
CA HIS A 47 -3.95 1.24 -8.07
C HIS A 47 -4.35 0.19 -7.02
N SER A 48 -3.42 -0.70 -6.66
CA SER A 48 -3.63 -1.67 -5.58
C SER A 48 -3.85 -0.95 -4.24
N ALA A 49 -3.07 0.11 -4.00
CA ALA A 49 -3.22 0.98 -2.84
C ALA A 49 -4.62 1.62 -2.75
N PHE A 50 -5.05 2.23 -3.85
CA PHE A 50 -6.36 2.83 -3.98
C PHE A 50 -7.48 1.83 -3.72
N ARG A 51 -7.40 0.64 -4.34
CA ARG A 51 -8.39 -0.41 -4.17
C ARG A 51 -8.44 -0.95 -2.74
N PHE A 52 -7.29 -1.04 -2.06
CA PHE A 52 -7.26 -1.43 -0.65
C PHE A 52 -7.97 -0.40 0.22
N ARG A 53 -7.66 0.89 0.03
CA ARG A 53 -8.19 1.98 0.87
C ARG A 53 -9.68 2.23 0.66
N PHE A 54 -10.14 2.16 -0.59
CA PHE A 54 -11.50 2.60 -0.95
C PHE A 54 -12.39 1.47 -1.48
N GLY A 55 -11.84 0.28 -1.71
CA GLY A 55 -12.56 -0.86 -2.31
C GLY A 55 -12.74 -0.73 -3.81
N SER A 56 -13.36 0.36 -4.27
CA SER A 56 -13.68 0.61 -5.67
C SER A 56 -13.67 2.10 -6.04
N ALA A 57 -13.59 2.39 -7.35
CA ALA A 57 -13.77 3.74 -7.88
C ALA A 57 -15.15 4.33 -7.54
N ALA A 58 -16.18 3.47 -7.51
CA ALA A 58 -17.54 3.88 -7.13
C ALA A 58 -17.59 4.34 -5.67
N ALA A 59 -17.04 3.54 -4.75
CA ALA A 59 -16.97 3.88 -3.33
C ALA A 59 -16.14 5.14 -3.08
N PHE A 60 -15.00 5.31 -3.77
CA PHE A 60 -14.19 6.54 -3.70
C PHE A 60 -14.98 7.77 -4.15
N SER A 61 -15.77 7.66 -5.23
CA SER A 61 -16.53 8.79 -5.78
C SER A 61 -17.58 9.32 -4.80
N GLN A 62 -18.12 8.44 -3.93
CA GLN A 62 -19.10 8.78 -2.89
C GLN A 62 -18.47 9.47 -1.66
N LEU A 63 -17.14 9.54 -1.55
CA LEU A 63 -16.49 10.18 -0.42
C LEU A 63 -16.72 11.70 -0.41
N PRO A 64 -16.70 12.32 0.79
CA PRO A 64 -16.71 13.78 0.91
C PRO A 64 -15.59 14.43 0.08
N HIS A 65 -15.88 15.61 -0.49
CA HIS A 65 -14.90 16.34 -1.31
C HIS A 65 -13.56 16.56 -0.59
N ALA A 66 -13.59 16.83 0.72
CA ALA A 66 -12.39 17.01 1.53
C ALA A 66 -11.50 15.76 1.56
N GLU A 67 -12.09 14.55 1.61
CA GLU A 67 -11.35 13.29 1.58
C GLU A 67 -10.76 13.01 0.20
N LYS A 68 -11.53 13.25 -0.87
CA LYS A 68 -11.06 13.13 -2.26
C LYS A 68 -9.88 14.07 -2.53
N ALA A 69 -10.00 15.34 -2.13
CA ALA A 69 -8.95 16.35 -2.27
C ALA A 69 -7.71 16.04 -1.41
N SER A 70 -7.90 15.49 -0.21
CA SER A 70 -6.80 15.02 0.64
C SER A 70 -6.00 13.92 -0.07
N TYR A 71 -6.69 12.91 -0.62
CA TYR A 71 -6.04 11.82 -1.34
C TYR A 71 -5.34 12.28 -2.63
N GLU A 72 -5.93 13.22 -3.37
CA GLU A 72 -5.24 13.85 -4.50
C GLU A 72 -3.93 14.53 -4.09
N LYS A 73 -3.97 15.32 -3.01
CA LYS A 73 -2.77 16.02 -2.49
C LYS A 73 -1.70 15.02 -2.06
N GLN A 74 -2.12 13.89 -1.51
CA GLN A 74 -1.23 12.80 -1.12
C GLN A 74 -0.53 12.17 -2.34
N LEU A 75 -1.26 11.84 -3.41
CA LEU A 75 -0.67 11.33 -4.65
C LEU A 75 0.28 12.35 -5.30
N LYS A 76 -0.06 13.65 -5.24
CA LYS A 76 0.83 14.72 -5.70
C LYS A 76 2.17 14.69 -4.97
N LYS A 77 2.14 14.53 -3.65
CA LYS A 77 3.34 14.47 -2.82
C LYS A 77 4.17 13.23 -3.14
N LEU A 78 3.53 12.07 -3.28
CA LEU A 78 4.21 10.82 -3.65
C LEU A 78 4.93 10.94 -5.00
N ALA A 79 4.26 11.51 -6.01
CA ALA A 79 4.86 11.77 -7.31
C ALA A 79 6.12 12.64 -7.21
N LEU A 80 6.07 13.73 -6.44
CA LEU A 80 7.20 14.64 -6.26
C LEU A 80 8.40 13.95 -5.59
N LEU A 81 8.17 13.16 -4.54
CA LEU A 81 9.23 12.41 -3.86
C LEU A 81 9.88 11.35 -4.75
N THR A 82 9.09 10.77 -5.66
CA THR A 82 9.55 9.72 -6.56
C THR A 82 10.35 10.28 -7.73
N MET A 83 10.04 11.51 -8.17
CA MET A 83 10.56 12.10 -9.41
C MET A 83 12.07 12.32 -9.41
N GLU A 84 12.69 12.61 -8.26
CA GLU A 84 14.13 12.83 -8.16
C GLU A 84 14.97 11.56 -8.40
N ARG A 85 14.40 10.38 -8.12
CA ARG A 85 15.15 9.11 -8.12
C ARG A 85 14.67 8.13 -9.17
N LYS A 86 13.37 8.10 -9.42
CA LYS A 86 12.69 7.17 -10.32
C LYS A 86 11.67 7.94 -11.17
N PRO A 87 12.10 8.67 -12.20
CA PRO A 87 11.21 9.54 -12.98
C PRO A 87 10.10 8.76 -13.69
N HIS A 88 10.34 7.49 -14.04
CA HIS A 88 9.35 6.62 -14.69
C HIS A 88 8.30 6.09 -13.70
N ASP A 89 8.68 5.79 -12.46
CA ASP A 89 7.73 5.46 -11.40
C ASP A 89 6.87 6.69 -11.06
N ALA A 90 7.50 7.86 -10.96
CA ALA A 90 6.81 9.12 -10.73
C ALA A 90 5.78 9.41 -11.84
N LEU A 91 6.13 9.15 -13.10
CA LEU A 91 5.21 9.25 -14.22
C LEU A 91 3.99 8.33 -14.04
N GLY A 92 4.19 7.10 -13.56
CA GLY A 92 3.09 6.18 -13.24
C GLY A 92 2.17 6.72 -12.16
N VAL A 93 2.72 7.26 -11.08
CA VAL A 93 1.95 7.90 -9.99
C VAL A 93 1.18 9.13 -10.50
N ILE A 94 1.78 9.95 -11.38
CA ILE A 94 1.15 11.14 -11.97
C ILE A 94 -0.03 10.73 -12.85
N LEU A 95 0.15 9.73 -13.71
CA LEU A 95 -0.93 9.21 -14.56
C LEU A 95 -2.07 8.66 -13.70
N PHE A 96 -1.77 7.84 -12.69
CA PHE A 96 -2.79 7.35 -11.77
C PHE A 96 -3.53 8.48 -11.03
N LYS A 97 -2.80 9.51 -10.58
CA LYS A 97 -3.40 10.72 -10.00
C LYS A 97 -4.37 11.38 -10.97
N GLY A 98 -4.04 11.47 -12.26
CA GLY A 98 -4.92 12.01 -13.28
C GLY A 98 -6.27 11.28 -13.33
N TRP A 99 -6.25 9.94 -13.26
CA TRP A 99 -7.46 9.13 -13.14
C TRP A 99 -8.25 9.40 -11.86
N VAL A 100 -7.58 9.49 -10.70
CA VAL A 100 -8.21 9.82 -9.41
C VAL A 100 -8.87 11.21 -9.44
N VAL A 101 -8.24 12.19 -10.08
CA VAL A 101 -8.82 13.54 -10.25
C VAL A 101 -10.09 13.47 -11.10
N ALA A 102 -10.09 12.70 -12.19
CA ALA A 102 -11.28 12.51 -13.01
C ALA A 102 -12.42 11.84 -12.24
N LEU A 103 -12.12 10.91 -11.33
CA LEU A 103 -13.12 10.35 -10.40
C LEU A 103 -13.61 11.39 -9.39
N ALA A 104 -12.70 12.18 -8.81
CA ALA A 104 -13.02 13.16 -7.80
C ALA A 104 -13.94 14.28 -8.32
N THR A 105 -13.80 14.63 -9.60
CA THR A 105 -14.63 15.60 -10.32
C THR A 105 -15.86 14.99 -10.99
N GLU A 106 -16.13 13.71 -10.75
CA GLU A 106 -17.30 12.97 -11.27
C GLU A 106 -17.36 12.93 -12.82
N ASP A 107 -16.21 13.06 -13.48
CA ASP A 107 -16.09 13.01 -14.94
C ASP A 107 -15.95 11.56 -15.41
N ALA A 108 -17.06 10.82 -15.38
CA ALA A 108 -17.09 9.40 -15.72
C ALA A 108 -16.55 9.10 -17.14
N LYS A 109 -16.68 10.03 -18.10
CA LYS A 109 -16.13 9.85 -19.45
C LYS A 109 -14.61 9.91 -19.43
N LEU A 110 -14.04 10.90 -18.74
CA LEU A 110 -12.60 11.05 -18.64
C LEU A 110 -11.97 9.94 -17.80
N ALA A 111 -12.61 9.57 -16.69
CA ALA A 111 -12.16 8.46 -15.84
C ALA A 111 -12.09 7.14 -16.62
N ARG A 112 -13.11 6.78 -17.43
CA ARG A 112 -13.08 5.58 -18.27
C ARG A 112 -12.00 5.62 -19.35
N GLN A 113 -11.78 6.80 -19.95
CA GLN A 113 -10.72 6.96 -20.95
C GLN A 113 -9.35 6.74 -20.30
N PHE A 114 -9.09 7.42 -19.18
CA PHE A 114 -7.83 7.29 -18.45
C PHE A 114 -7.61 5.87 -17.92
N GLU A 115 -8.66 5.19 -17.45
CA GLU A 115 -8.59 3.79 -17.01
C GLU A 115 -8.10 2.87 -18.13
N LYS A 116 -8.64 3.02 -19.35
CA LYS A 116 -8.21 2.23 -20.51
C LYS A 116 -6.74 2.46 -20.86
N ASP A 117 -6.29 3.71 -20.83
CA ASP A 117 -4.89 4.07 -21.10
C ASP A 117 -3.96 3.52 -19.99
N LEU A 118 -4.41 3.56 -18.73
CA LEU A 118 -3.69 2.97 -17.60
C LEU A 118 -3.63 1.44 -17.67
N GLU A 119 -4.69 0.76 -18.13
CA GLU A 119 -4.72 -0.71 -18.26
C GLU A 119 -3.66 -1.25 -19.22
N GLU A 120 -3.35 -0.52 -20.29
CA GLU A 120 -2.31 -0.89 -21.24
C GLU A 120 -0.91 -0.74 -20.65
N LEU A 121 -0.63 0.37 -19.96
CA LEU A 121 0.63 0.57 -19.23
C LEU A 121 0.77 -0.40 -18.05
N SER A 122 -0.33 -0.61 -17.31
CA SER A 122 -0.47 -1.60 -16.24
C SER A 122 -0.12 -3.01 -16.72
N ARG A 123 -0.59 -3.41 -17.91
CA ARG A 123 -0.22 -4.68 -18.55
C ARG A 123 1.26 -4.78 -18.88
N ALA A 124 1.91 -3.70 -19.31
CA ALA A 124 3.36 -3.70 -19.48
C ALA A 124 4.10 -3.94 -18.15
N GLY A 125 3.55 -3.42 -17.04
CA GLY A 125 4.02 -3.74 -15.68
C GLY A 125 3.62 -5.14 -15.18
N ALA A 126 2.50 -5.69 -15.65
CA ALA A 126 1.94 -6.97 -15.21
C ALA A 126 2.45 -8.18 -16.03
N HIS A 127 2.92 -7.98 -17.26
CA HIS A 127 3.75 -8.97 -17.95
C HIS A 127 5.11 -9.19 -17.23
N PHE A 128 5.40 -8.34 -16.25
CA PHE A 128 6.47 -8.51 -15.26
C PHE A 128 5.95 -9.00 -13.88
N ALA A 129 4.63 -9.05 -13.67
CA ALA A 129 3.96 -9.24 -12.38
C ALA A 129 2.50 -9.74 -12.57
N GLY A 130 2.26 -11.06 -12.52
CA GLY A 130 0.93 -11.66 -12.72
C GLY A 130 -0.21 -11.06 -11.88
N THR A 131 -1.45 -11.08 -12.38
CA THR A 131 -2.63 -10.27 -11.96
C THR A 131 -3.53 -10.86 -10.84
N PRO A 132 -4.19 -10.02 -9.98
CA PRO A 132 -5.28 -10.43 -9.07
C PRO A 132 -6.67 -9.82 -9.27
N THR A 133 -7.65 -10.52 -8.70
CA THR A 133 -9.11 -10.29 -8.70
C THR A 133 -9.64 -9.60 -7.42
N ARG A 134 -10.89 -9.10 -7.47
CA ARG A 134 -11.59 -8.16 -6.54
C ARG A 134 -11.92 -8.69 -5.12
N GLN A 135 -12.03 -7.76 -4.15
CA GLN A 135 -12.56 -7.99 -2.77
C GLN A 135 -14.01 -7.47 -2.61
N PRO A 136 -14.79 -7.97 -1.62
CA PRO A 136 -16.17 -7.55 -1.33
C PRO A 136 -16.31 -6.45 -0.25
N GLU A 137 -17.39 -5.67 -0.31
CA GLU A 137 -17.78 -4.58 0.61
C GLU A 137 -18.04 -5.03 2.06
N ARG A 138 -17.73 -4.16 3.05
CA ARG A 138 -18.00 -4.37 4.49
C ARG A 138 -19.52 -4.37 4.79
N ALA A 139 -19.99 -5.40 5.50
CA ALA A 139 -21.40 -5.57 5.86
C ALA A 139 -21.82 -4.78 7.12
N LEU A 140 -23.00 -4.17 7.09
CA LEU A 140 -23.68 -3.57 8.25
C LEU A 140 -24.28 -4.66 9.17
N PRO A 141 -24.48 -4.39 10.47
CA PRO A 141 -25.13 -5.35 11.37
C PRO A 141 -26.57 -5.66 10.93
N ALA A 142 -26.98 -6.92 11.11
CA ALA A 142 -28.31 -7.38 10.75
C ALA A 142 -29.40 -6.54 11.45
N GLY A 143 -30.40 -6.08 10.70
CA GLY A 143 -31.51 -5.28 11.23
C GLY A 143 -31.21 -3.78 11.44
N TYR A 144 -30.05 -3.28 11.00
CA TYR A 144 -29.68 -1.85 11.14
C TYR A 144 -30.74 -0.89 10.56
N HIS A 145 -31.38 -1.29 9.46
CA HIS A 145 -32.39 -0.46 8.79
C HIS A 145 -33.70 -0.33 9.59
N SER A 146 -34.04 -1.30 10.45
CA SER A 146 -35.25 -1.30 11.28
C SER A 146 -35.08 -0.66 12.66
N MET A 147 -33.88 -0.19 13.02
CA MET A 147 -33.62 0.46 14.31
C MET A 147 -34.20 1.89 14.39
N SER A 148 -34.70 2.27 15.57
CA SER A 148 -35.05 3.65 15.90
C SER A 148 -33.82 4.57 15.87
N THR A 149 -34.02 5.88 15.79
CA THR A 149 -32.93 6.87 15.80
C THR A 149 -32.05 6.74 17.04
N GLU A 150 -32.66 6.48 18.20
CA GLU A 150 -31.97 6.30 19.47
C GLU A 150 -31.18 4.99 19.52
N GLN A 151 -31.73 3.90 18.98
CA GLN A 151 -31.03 2.61 18.85
C GLN A 151 -29.84 2.68 17.89
N LYS A 152 -29.98 3.41 16.77
CA LYS A 152 -28.86 3.67 15.84
C LYS A 152 -27.76 4.49 16.50
N ALA A 153 -28.11 5.51 17.28
CA ALA A 153 -27.14 6.32 18.02
C ALA A 153 -26.39 5.52 19.08
N LEU A 154 -27.09 4.65 19.81
CA LEU A 154 -26.49 3.76 20.80
C LEU A 154 -25.56 2.71 20.14
N SER A 155 -26.01 2.12 19.03
CA SER A 155 -25.19 1.19 18.24
C SER A 155 -23.94 1.86 17.67
N ALA A 156 -24.05 3.09 17.17
CA ALA A 156 -22.91 3.84 16.65
C ALA A 156 -21.88 4.17 17.74
N ARG A 157 -22.35 4.57 18.95
CA ARG A 157 -21.47 4.80 20.11
C ARG A 157 -20.75 3.53 20.54
N PHE A 158 -21.47 2.42 20.65
CA PHE A 158 -20.88 1.13 21.01
C PHE A 158 -19.80 0.69 20.00
N ILE A 159 -20.08 0.83 18.69
CA ILE A 159 -19.11 0.54 17.63
C ILE A 159 -17.89 1.47 17.74
N ALA A 160 -18.09 2.77 17.96
CA ALA A 160 -17.01 3.74 18.09
C ALA A 160 -16.12 3.44 19.30
N GLU A 161 -16.70 3.17 20.47
CA GLU A 161 -15.95 2.81 21.67
C GLU A 161 -15.17 1.50 21.49
N HIS A 162 -15.78 0.50 20.85
CA HIS A 162 -15.12 -0.76 20.56
C HIS A 162 -13.93 -0.56 19.61
N GLN A 163 -14.11 0.23 18.55
CA GLN A 163 -13.04 0.60 17.63
C GLN A 163 -11.92 1.39 18.30
N GLU A 164 -12.25 2.30 19.21
CA GLU A 164 -11.26 3.07 19.96
C GLU A 164 -10.43 2.17 20.89
N ARG A 165 -11.08 1.22 21.59
CA ARG A 165 -10.37 0.21 22.40
C ARG A 165 -9.46 -0.67 21.56
N GLN A 166 -9.93 -1.17 20.42
CA GLN A 166 -9.09 -1.94 19.49
C GLN A 166 -7.92 -1.11 18.97
N ARG A 167 -8.14 0.17 18.65
CA ARG A 167 -7.08 1.08 18.20
C ARG A 167 -6.03 1.30 19.29
N ALA A 168 -6.45 1.47 20.54
CA ALA A 168 -5.54 1.59 21.68
C ALA A 168 -4.72 0.31 21.90
N GLN A 169 -5.36 -0.87 21.77
CA GLN A 169 -4.68 -2.16 21.84
C GLN A 169 -3.65 -2.34 20.72
N HIS A 170 -4.00 -2.00 19.48
CA HIS A 170 -3.07 -2.04 18.36
C HIS A 170 -1.87 -1.11 18.57
N LEU A 171 -2.10 0.09 19.12
CA LEU A 171 -1.02 1.03 19.42
C LEU A 171 -0.08 0.48 20.50
N ALA A 172 -0.62 -0.05 21.59
CA ALA A 172 0.17 -0.66 22.66
C ALA A 172 0.97 -1.88 22.17
N ALA A 173 0.35 -2.75 21.36
CA ALA A 173 1.02 -3.89 20.75
C ALA A 173 2.13 -3.47 19.79
N MET A 174 1.91 -2.38 19.04
CA MET A 174 2.93 -1.79 18.16
C MET A 174 4.13 -1.28 18.97
N ASP A 175 3.89 -0.55 20.06
CA ASP A 175 4.97 -0.02 20.90
C ASP A 175 5.76 -1.14 21.57
N GLN A 176 5.07 -2.19 22.03
CA GLN A 176 5.72 -3.38 22.56
C GLN A 176 6.58 -4.09 21.50
N ALA A 177 6.07 -4.24 20.28
CA ALA A 177 6.84 -4.82 19.19
C ALA A 177 8.10 -4.00 18.85
N MET A 178 7.99 -2.67 18.83
CA MET A 178 9.11 -1.77 18.56
C MET A 178 10.16 -1.78 19.69
N HIS A 179 9.75 -2.00 20.94
CA HIS A 179 10.69 -2.25 22.03
C HIS A 179 11.57 -3.47 21.74
N PHE A 180 10.99 -4.56 21.24
CA PHE A 180 11.75 -5.75 20.85
C PHE A 180 12.61 -5.56 19.60
N VAL A 181 12.20 -4.73 18.64
CA VAL A 181 13.09 -4.29 17.54
C VAL A 181 14.33 -3.60 18.11
N ASN A 182 14.14 -2.64 19.01
CA ASN A 182 15.22 -1.84 19.58
C ASN A 182 16.17 -2.65 20.47
N THR A 183 15.64 -3.63 21.20
CA THR A 183 16.47 -4.57 21.97
C THR A 183 17.07 -5.66 21.07
N GLY A 184 16.56 -5.83 19.85
CA GLY A 184 17.03 -6.78 18.83
C GLY A 184 16.48 -8.21 18.98
N ASP A 185 15.42 -8.40 19.77
CA ASP A 185 14.65 -9.64 19.78
C ASP A 185 13.63 -9.62 18.63
N TYR A 186 14.16 -9.83 17.42
CA TYR A 186 13.36 -9.80 16.21
C TYR A 186 12.32 -10.92 16.15
N GLY A 187 12.59 -12.08 16.76
CA GLY A 187 11.62 -13.19 16.83
C GLY A 187 10.36 -12.78 17.59
N THR A 188 10.52 -12.16 18.76
CA THR A 188 9.37 -11.65 19.52
C THR A 188 8.69 -10.49 18.80
N SER A 189 9.46 -9.58 18.19
CA SER A 189 8.89 -8.47 17.43
C SER A 189 8.04 -8.93 16.25
N VAL A 190 8.52 -9.88 15.44
CA VAL A 190 7.77 -10.46 14.32
C VAL A 190 6.46 -11.08 14.78
N ARG A 191 6.47 -11.86 15.89
CA ARG A 191 5.23 -12.45 16.44
C ARG A 191 4.19 -11.39 16.82
N LEU A 192 4.62 -10.24 17.33
CA LEU A 192 3.74 -9.15 17.73
C LEU A 192 3.27 -8.30 16.53
N LEU A 193 4.13 -8.10 15.52
CA LEU A 193 3.80 -7.32 14.33
C LEU A 193 2.92 -8.09 13.35
N GLN A 194 3.07 -9.40 13.24
CA GLN A 194 2.34 -10.23 12.29
C GLN A 194 0.82 -10.05 12.37
N PRO A 195 0.14 -10.16 13.53
CA PRO A 195 -1.30 -9.95 13.61
C PRO A 195 -1.70 -8.52 13.21
N LEU A 196 -0.92 -7.51 13.62
CA LEU A 196 -1.20 -6.12 13.28
C LEU A 196 -1.05 -5.84 11.78
N ALA A 197 -0.02 -6.41 11.15
CA ALA A 197 0.22 -6.32 9.71
C ALA A 197 -0.89 -7.04 8.92
N ASN A 198 -1.34 -8.19 9.42
CA ASN A 198 -2.48 -8.93 8.88
C ASN A 198 -3.80 -8.15 9.00
N CYS A 199 -3.98 -7.30 10.02
CA CYS A 199 -5.13 -6.40 10.12
C CYS A 199 -5.07 -5.19 9.16
N GLY A 200 -4.01 -5.08 8.35
CA GLY A 200 -3.84 -3.98 7.40
C GLY A 200 -3.20 -2.71 7.98
N LEU A 201 -2.61 -2.78 9.18
CA LEU A 201 -1.97 -1.60 9.78
C LEU A 201 -0.65 -1.29 9.08
N ALA A 202 -0.62 -0.25 8.24
CA ALA A 202 0.56 0.09 7.43
C ALA A 202 1.85 0.29 8.24
N ARG A 203 1.76 0.84 9.47
CA ARG A 203 2.94 0.96 10.35
C ARG A 203 3.51 -0.41 10.75
N ALA A 204 2.64 -1.40 11.01
CA ALA A 204 3.07 -2.75 11.33
C ALA A 204 3.55 -3.51 10.08
N GLN A 205 2.89 -3.33 8.94
CA GLN A 205 3.34 -3.88 7.65
C GLN A 205 4.72 -3.32 7.27
N PHE A 206 4.93 -2.02 7.47
CA PHE A 206 6.22 -1.37 7.27
C PHE A 206 7.29 -1.99 8.18
N ALA A 207 7.05 -2.00 9.50
CA ALA A 207 8.01 -2.53 10.46
C ALA A 207 8.33 -4.02 10.21
N LEU A 208 7.32 -4.83 9.93
CA LEU A 208 7.48 -6.24 9.61
C LEU A 208 8.29 -6.43 8.32
N GLY A 209 8.00 -5.63 7.30
CA GLY A 209 8.74 -5.66 6.04
C GLY A 209 10.22 -5.32 6.20
N ILE A 210 10.54 -4.33 7.05
CA ILE A 210 11.94 -4.00 7.38
C ILE A 210 12.63 -5.15 8.11
N LEU A 211 11.97 -5.74 9.12
CA LEU A 211 12.55 -6.86 9.87
C LEU A 211 12.83 -8.08 8.99
N LEU A 212 11.91 -8.42 8.09
CA LEU A 212 12.08 -9.55 7.18
C LEU A 212 13.18 -9.29 6.16
N ARG A 213 13.33 -8.06 5.66
CA ARG A 213 14.42 -7.67 4.76
C ARG A 213 15.79 -7.78 5.43
N GLU A 214 15.88 -7.34 6.69
CA GLU A 214 17.14 -7.33 7.42
C GLU A 214 17.52 -8.74 7.90
N GLY A 215 16.53 -9.58 8.20
CA GLY A 215 16.75 -10.81 8.94
C GLY A 215 17.39 -10.53 10.31
N SER A 216 17.83 -11.57 11.00
CA SER A 216 18.70 -11.39 12.17
C SER A 216 20.17 -11.40 11.74
N ASP A 217 20.98 -10.47 12.24
CA ASP A 217 22.43 -10.48 12.01
C ASP A 217 23.04 -11.82 12.45
N LYS A 218 23.63 -12.54 11.49
CA LYS A 218 24.25 -13.86 11.70
C LYS A 218 25.33 -13.82 12.79
N LYS A 219 26.16 -12.77 12.79
CA LYS A 219 27.25 -12.59 13.76
C LYS A 219 26.70 -12.30 15.16
N ARG A 220 25.65 -11.48 15.28
CA ARG A 220 24.98 -11.25 16.58
C ARG A 220 24.28 -12.52 17.09
N HIS A 221 23.72 -13.33 16.19
CA HIS A 221 23.18 -14.63 16.56
C HIS A 221 24.25 -15.56 17.12
N GLU A 222 25.40 -15.68 16.43
CA GLU A 222 26.54 -16.47 16.90
C GLU A 222 27.05 -15.98 18.27
N GLN A 223 27.11 -14.66 18.48
CA GLN A 223 27.44 -14.07 19.78
C GLN A 223 26.41 -14.39 20.87
N SER A 224 25.11 -14.35 20.52
CA SER A 224 24.03 -14.72 21.44
C SER A 224 24.11 -16.19 21.86
N LEU A 225 24.45 -17.09 20.93
CA LEU A 225 24.68 -18.50 21.23
C LEU A 225 25.90 -18.69 22.14
N ALA A 226 26.99 -17.98 21.89
CA ALA A 226 28.18 -18.04 22.74
C ALA A 226 27.89 -17.57 24.17
N PHE A 227 27.15 -16.47 24.32
CA PHE A 227 26.73 -15.96 25.62
C PHE A 227 25.78 -16.93 26.35
N ALA A 228 24.78 -17.49 25.65
CA ALA A 228 23.86 -18.45 26.25
C ALA A 228 24.58 -19.73 26.74
N ARG A 229 25.58 -20.21 26.00
CA ARG A 229 26.44 -21.33 26.45
C ARG A 229 27.21 -20.99 27.72
N SER A 230 27.78 -19.78 27.79
CA SER A 230 28.49 -19.31 28.99
C SER A 230 27.56 -19.16 30.19
N ALA A 231 26.35 -18.64 29.99
CA ALA A 231 25.35 -18.47 31.05
C ALA A 231 24.84 -19.82 31.57
N ALA A 232 24.57 -20.78 30.66
CA ALA A 232 24.17 -22.14 31.03
C ALA A 232 25.25 -22.86 31.84
N ALA A 233 26.53 -22.66 31.51
CA ALA A 233 27.66 -23.17 32.29
C ALA A 233 27.72 -22.58 33.71
N ALA A 234 27.16 -21.38 33.92
CA ALA A 234 27.01 -20.73 35.22
C ALA A 234 25.66 -21.05 35.90
N GLY A 235 24.86 -21.98 35.37
CA GLY A 235 23.54 -22.34 35.90
C GLY A 235 22.43 -21.32 35.61
N ILE A 236 22.70 -20.32 34.76
CA ILE A 236 21.74 -19.29 34.37
C ILE A 236 21.07 -19.69 33.06
N HIS A 237 19.76 -19.88 33.09
CA HIS A 237 19.00 -20.19 31.88
C HIS A 237 18.73 -18.91 31.07
N VAL A 238 19.38 -18.78 29.92
CA VAL A 238 19.18 -17.70 28.96
C VAL A 238 18.82 -18.30 27.60
N GLN A 239 17.72 -17.85 26.98
CA GLN A 239 17.37 -18.31 25.64
C GLN A 239 18.24 -17.59 24.60
N PRO A 240 18.92 -18.32 23.68
CA PRO A 240 19.63 -17.69 22.59
C PRO A 240 18.64 -17.10 21.58
N ARG A 241 19.02 -16.00 20.91
CA ARG A 241 18.28 -15.50 19.76
C ARG A 241 18.29 -16.55 18.66
N VAL A 242 17.24 -16.64 17.84
CA VAL A 242 17.18 -17.52 16.66
C VAL A 242 17.72 -16.79 15.43
N TYR A 243 18.49 -17.47 14.58
CA TYR A 243 18.89 -16.92 13.29
C TYR A 243 17.75 -17.09 12.30
N THR A 244 17.31 -15.98 11.73
CA THR A 244 16.37 -15.93 10.62
C THR A 244 17.07 -15.23 9.44
N PRO A 245 17.35 -15.93 8.33
CA PRO A 245 17.84 -15.26 7.12
C PRO A 245 16.80 -14.28 6.60
N PRO A 246 17.20 -13.26 5.82
CA PRO A 246 16.26 -12.37 5.17
C PRO A 246 15.20 -13.10 4.34
N ASP A 247 13.96 -12.67 4.46
CA ASP A 247 12.83 -13.11 3.63
C ASP A 247 12.41 -11.93 2.73
N LEU A 248 13.09 -11.83 1.57
CA LEU A 248 12.92 -10.70 0.66
C LEU A 248 11.52 -10.68 0.02
N VAL A 249 10.92 -11.85 -0.19
CA VAL A 249 9.58 -12.00 -0.79
C VAL A 249 8.52 -11.40 0.13
N HIS A 250 8.48 -11.82 1.39
CA HIS A 250 7.50 -11.29 2.34
C HIS A 250 7.85 -9.85 2.75
N ALA A 251 9.13 -9.49 2.79
CA ALA A 251 9.54 -8.10 3.00
C ALA A 251 8.96 -7.18 1.92
N TYR A 252 9.13 -7.55 0.65
CA TYR A 252 8.59 -6.80 -0.48
C TYR A 252 7.07 -6.72 -0.44
N MET A 253 6.39 -7.83 -0.14
CA MET A 253 4.94 -7.87 0.03
C MET A 253 4.48 -6.90 1.12
N TRP A 254 5.03 -7.01 2.34
CA TRP A 254 4.60 -6.18 3.46
C TRP A 254 4.92 -4.69 3.28
N LEU A 255 6.07 -4.36 2.69
CA LEU A 255 6.40 -2.97 2.36
C LEU A 255 5.47 -2.43 1.27
N THR A 256 5.13 -3.23 0.26
CA THR A 256 4.18 -2.83 -0.79
C THR A 256 2.79 -2.60 -0.21
N LEU A 257 2.32 -3.47 0.70
CA LEU A 257 1.08 -3.26 1.43
C LEU A 257 1.16 -2.03 2.33
N ALA A 258 2.28 -1.79 3.02
CA ALA A 258 2.46 -0.58 3.81
C ALA A 258 2.36 0.69 2.96
N MET A 259 2.78 0.61 1.69
CA MET A 259 2.65 1.73 0.77
C MET A 259 1.20 2.02 0.38
N SER A 260 0.31 1.03 0.49
CA SER A 260 -1.13 1.23 0.25
C SER A 260 -1.77 2.25 1.17
N ASP A 261 -1.25 2.34 2.39
CA ASP A 261 -1.60 3.35 3.38
C ASP A 261 -0.33 4.07 3.88
N ALA A 262 0.64 4.33 2.99
CA ALA A 262 1.88 5.06 3.29
C ALA A 262 1.62 6.43 3.96
N LEU A 263 0.40 6.92 3.82
CA LEU A 263 -0.08 8.21 4.25
C LEU A 263 -0.38 8.24 5.76
N SER A 264 -0.50 7.06 6.39
CA SER A 264 -0.47 6.91 7.85
C SER A 264 0.95 6.89 8.41
N LEU A 265 1.98 6.78 7.57
CA LEU A 265 3.38 6.81 7.97
C LEU A 265 3.89 8.25 8.01
N ASP A 266 4.91 8.52 8.84
CA ASP A 266 5.58 9.81 8.84
C ASP A 266 6.47 10.02 7.59
N ILE A 267 6.93 11.26 7.37
CA ILE A 267 7.71 11.61 6.16
C ILE A 267 9.02 10.80 6.07
N PRO A 268 9.81 10.65 7.14
CA PRO A 268 10.98 9.77 7.13
C PRO A 268 10.66 8.33 6.75
N GLN A 269 9.58 7.76 7.31
CA GLN A 269 9.16 6.38 7.02
C GLN A 269 8.70 6.22 5.57
N GLN A 270 7.99 7.19 5.00
CA GLN A 270 7.62 7.17 3.57
C GLN A 270 8.86 7.14 2.66
N ALA A 271 9.84 8.01 2.92
CA ALA A 271 11.08 8.04 2.14
C ALA A 271 11.91 6.76 2.32
N HIS A 272 11.92 6.21 3.54
CA HIS A 272 12.56 4.94 3.84
C HIS A 272 11.90 3.79 3.07
N LEU A 273 10.56 3.72 3.13
CA LEU A 273 9.77 2.70 2.45
C LEU A 273 10.08 2.65 0.95
N LEU A 274 10.10 3.79 0.28
CA LEU A 274 10.43 3.88 -1.15
C LEU A 274 11.85 3.42 -1.45
N ARG A 275 12.82 3.80 -0.60
CA ARG A 275 14.21 3.37 -0.74
C ARG A 275 14.35 1.86 -0.57
N GLU A 276 13.64 1.27 0.40
CA GLU A 276 13.72 -0.16 0.68
C GLU A 276 13.05 -1.01 -0.39
N LEU A 277 11.90 -0.59 -0.91
CA LEU A 277 11.27 -1.25 -2.05
C LEU A 277 12.16 -1.24 -3.29
N SER A 278 12.79 -0.09 -3.58
CA SER A 278 13.76 0.00 -4.67
C SER A 278 14.98 -0.90 -4.48
N ALA A 279 15.45 -1.06 -3.24
CA ALA A 279 16.59 -1.92 -2.96
C ALA A 279 16.21 -3.40 -3.09
N LEU A 280 15.01 -3.78 -2.63
CA LEU A 280 14.47 -5.13 -2.77
C LEU A 280 14.27 -5.52 -4.23
N GLU A 281 13.71 -4.63 -5.05
CA GLU A 281 13.55 -4.84 -6.49
C GLU A 281 14.87 -5.15 -7.20
N GLY A 282 15.97 -4.51 -6.79
CA GLY A 282 17.29 -4.78 -7.33
C GLY A 282 17.97 -6.03 -6.76
N ALA A 283 17.55 -6.49 -5.59
CA ALA A 283 18.14 -7.64 -4.89
C ALA A 283 17.42 -8.96 -5.16
N MET A 284 16.15 -8.91 -5.54
CA MET A 284 15.30 -10.07 -5.78
C MET A 284 15.39 -10.57 -7.22
N SER A 285 15.31 -11.87 -7.40
CA SER A 285 15.13 -12.50 -8.71
C SER A 285 13.72 -12.25 -9.27
N THR A 286 13.56 -12.40 -10.58
CA THR A 286 12.25 -12.32 -11.24
C THR A 286 11.24 -13.29 -10.63
N ALA A 287 11.66 -14.52 -10.29
CA ALA A 287 10.81 -15.51 -9.67
C ALA A 287 10.35 -15.11 -8.26
N GLU A 288 11.22 -14.47 -7.47
CA GLU A 288 10.89 -13.95 -6.15
C GLU A 288 9.92 -12.76 -6.23
N LEU A 289 10.12 -11.86 -7.20
CA LEU A 289 9.19 -10.76 -7.46
C LEU A 289 7.82 -11.26 -7.91
N GLU A 290 7.77 -12.21 -8.85
CA GLU A 290 6.51 -12.86 -9.27
C GLU A 290 5.80 -13.53 -8.09
N ASN A 291 6.56 -14.17 -7.19
CA ASN A 291 5.98 -14.77 -5.99
C ASN A 291 5.41 -13.71 -5.04
N ALA A 292 6.16 -12.63 -4.78
CA ALA A 292 5.68 -11.54 -3.93
C ALA A 292 4.42 -10.88 -4.50
N HIS A 293 4.37 -10.68 -5.83
CA HIS A 293 3.16 -10.22 -6.51
C HIS A 293 2.00 -11.19 -6.34
N ARG A 294 2.22 -12.50 -6.46
CA ARG A 294 1.17 -13.51 -6.20
C ARG A 294 0.65 -13.44 -4.75
N LEU A 295 1.54 -13.22 -3.77
CA LEU A 295 1.11 -13.06 -2.38
C LEU A 295 0.31 -11.78 -2.16
N LEU A 296 0.74 -10.65 -2.74
CA LEU A 296 -0.01 -9.38 -2.73
C LEU A 296 -1.42 -9.55 -3.31
N ASN A 297 -1.49 -10.32 -4.38
CA ASN A 297 -2.69 -10.64 -5.11
C ASN A 297 -3.72 -11.41 -4.29
N ASP A 298 -3.25 -12.38 -3.50
CA ASP A 298 -4.06 -13.27 -2.68
C ASP A 298 -4.37 -12.70 -1.29
N TRP A 299 -3.53 -11.77 -0.80
CA TRP A 299 -3.64 -11.24 0.54
C TRP A 299 -4.94 -10.47 0.78
N ARG A 300 -5.60 -10.76 1.91
CA ARG A 300 -6.78 -10.06 2.45
C ARG A 300 -6.50 -9.70 3.91
N PRO A 301 -6.89 -8.50 4.40
CA PRO A 301 -6.77 -8.17 5.80
C PRO A 301 -7.72 -9.04 6.64
N ILE A 302 -7.26 -9.45 7.82
CA ILE A 302 -8.10 -10.14 8.82
C ILE A 302 -8.91 -9.06 9.57
N GLN A 303 -10.22 -9.28 9.71
CA GLN A 303 -11.14 -8.39 10.43
C GLN A 303 -11.22 -8.71 11.93
#